data_AF-A0A0B1TNH8-F1
#
_entry.id   AF-A0A0B1TNH8-F1
#
_cell.length_a   1.000
_cell.length_b   1.000
_cell.length_c   1.000
_cell.angle_alpha   90.00
_cell.angle_beta   90.00
_cell.angle_gamma   90.00
#
_symmetry.space_group_name_H-M   'P 1'
#
loop_
_entity.id
_entity.type
_entity.pdbx_description
1 polymer ?
#
loop_
_entity_poly.entity_id
_entity_poly.type
_entity_poly.pdbx_seq_one_letter_code
_entity_poly.pdbx_strand_id
1 'polypeptide(L)'
;MHENLSTWQRMPWIRERLISRPRMSFAHSLVCRPSTSGEVLVLANCEVDIPQASNAAAVAIPSDYTVSKIIEKRVRLHFNNSGEIEIEGFNIHFAVSVGGPCPLVYVCVAEPRISSERAQEFLLADALLANSQLLERFSTAGDHDLQQQIQPVLQELMNRVELRALKQDHASSIRFL
;
A
#
# COMPACT_ATOMS: atom_id res chain seq x y z
N MET A 1 -24.80 -31.25 -14.81
CA MET A 1 -23.42 -31.73 -14.58
C MET A 1 -22.77 -30.73 -13.63
N HIS A 2 -22.73 -31.06 -12.34
CA HIS A 2 -22.15 -30.25 -11.29
C HIS A 2 -20.79 -30.86 -10.93
N GLU A 3 -19.70 -30.25 -11.38
CA GLU A 3 -18.36 -30.64 -10.93
C GLU A 3 -18.06 -29.97 -9.58
N ASN A 4 -17.68 -30.83 -8.65
CA ASN A 4 -17.57 -30.55 -7.23
C ASN A 4 -16.20 -29.88 -6.96
N LEU A 5 -16.19 -28.59 -6.64
CA LEU A 5 -15.01 -27.78 -6.30
C LEU A 5 -14.31 -28.21 -4.98
N SER A 6 -14.77 -29.27 -4.33
CA SER A 6 -14.33 -29.72 -3.00
C SER A 6 -13.08 -30.62 -3.00
N THR A 7 -12.64 -31.11 -4.15
CA THR A 7 -11.55 -32.10 -4.24
C THR A 7 -10.16 -31.47 -4.25
N TRP A 8 -10.02 -30.24 -4.75
CA TRP A 8 -8.72 -29.56 -4.91
C TRP A 8 -8.14 -29.00 -3.61
N GLN A 9 -8.99 -28.75 -2.59
CA GLN A 9 -8.56 -28.25 -1.28
C GLN A 9 -7.82 -29.29 -0.42
N ARG A 10 -7.77 -30.56 -0.85
CA ARG A 10 -7.15 -31.67 -0.10
C ARG A 10 -5.72 -32.04 -0.55
N MET A 11 -5.14 -31.31 -1.50
CA MET A 11 -3.80 -31.63 -2.02
C MET A 11 -2.67 -30.92 -1.24
N PRO A 12 -1.77 -31.66 -0.54
CA PRO A 12 -0.73 -31.08 0.33
C PRO A 12 0.28 -30.18 -0.42
N TRP A 13 0.60 -30.54 -1.67
CA TRP A 13 1.55 -29.81 -2.51
C TRP A 13 1.03 -28.45 -3.00
N ILE A 14 -0.29 -28.22 -2.99
CA ILE A 14 -0.89 -26.92 -3.26
C ILE A 14 -0.74 -26.00 -2.04
N ARG A 15 -0.88 -26.54 -0.82
CA ARG A 15 -0.60 -25.79 0.42
C ARG A 15 0.86 -25.37 0.50
N GLU A 16 1.80 -26.25 0.18
CA GLU A 16 3.24 -25.94 0.24
C GLU A 16 3.69 -24.94 -0.84
N ARG A 17 3.08 -24.95 -2.04
CA ARG A 17 3.33 -23.91 -3.07
C ARG A 17 2.73 -22.53 -2.73
N LEU A 18 1.70 -22.48 -1.89
CA LEU A 18 1.16 -21.21 -1.37
C LEU A 18 1.99 -20.65 -0.20
N ILE A 19 2.79 -21.49 0.46
CA ILE A 19 3.67 -21.10 1.59
C ILE A 19 5.04 -20.61 1.09
N SER A 20 5.47 -21.02 -0.11
CA SER A 20 6.81 -20.73 -0.66
C SER A 20 6.85 -19.64 -1.75
N ARG A 21 5.70 -19.10 -2.16
CA ARG A 21 5.70 -17.93 -3.05
C ARG A 21 5.90 -16.67 -2.21
N PRO A 22 6.92 -15.85 -2.50
CA PRO A 22 7.10 -14.62 -1.77
C PRO A 22 5.89 -13.74 -2.09
N ARG A 23 5.08 -13.46 -1.06
CA ARG A 23 3.86 -12.65 -1.20
C ARG A 23 4.26 -11.33 -1.82
N MET A 24 3.66 -10.96 -2.94
CA MET A 24 3.76 -9.59 -3.45
C MET A 24 3.17 -8.66 -2.39
N SER A 25 4.02 -8.10 -1.52
CA SER A 25 3.56 -7.43 -0.30
C SER A 25 3.89 -5.95 -0.36
N PHE A 26 2.87 -5.13 -0.14
CA PHE A 26 3.07 -3.79 0.39
C PHE A 26 3.57 -3.95 1.82
N ALA A 27 4.68 -3.32 2.14
CA ALA A 27 5.28 -3.37 3.46
C ALA A 27 4.66 -2.34 4.40
N HIS A 28 4.32 -1.19 3.84
CA HIS A 28 3.95 0.00 4.59
C HIS A 28 3.05 0.88 3.71
N SER A 29 2.02 1.50 4.29
CA SER A 29 1.25 2.56 3.65
C SER A 29 1.06 3.78 4.57
N LEU A 30 1.09 4.98 4.01
CA LEU A 30 0.96 6.25 4.72
C LEU A 30 -0.07 7.14 4.02
N VAL A 31 -0.81 7.90 4.81
CA VAL A 31 -1.59 9.04 4.34
C VAL A 31 -0.98 10.29 4.97
N CYS A 32 -0.48 11.18 4.13
CA CYS A 32 0.21 12.38 4.56
C CYS A 32 -0.51 13.65 4.09
N ARG A 33 -0.24 14.75 4.79
CA ARG A 33 -0.69 16.09 4.42
C ARG A 33 0.46 17.09 4.52
N PRO A 34 0.69 17.92 3.50
CA PRO A 34 1.57 19.07 3.61
C PRO A 34 1.01 20.11 4.59
N SER A 35 1.82 20.55 5.54
CA SER A 35 1.52 21.67 6.42
C SER A 35 1.69 23.00 5.69
N THR A 36 1.25 24.09 6.33
CA THR A 36 1.49 25.46 5.84
C THR A 36 2.97 25.85 5.88
N SER A 37 3.79 25.22 6.73
CA SER A 37 5.24 25.40 6.77
C SER A 37 5.97 24.60 5.69
N GLY A 38 5.26 23.74 4.94
CA GLY A 38 5.83 22.86 3.92
C GLY A 38 6.30 21.50 4.45
N GLU A 39 6.16 21.24 5.75
CA GLU A 39 6.46 19.94 6.35
C GLU A 39 5.39 18.91 5.97
N VAL A 40 5.80 17.65 5.76
CA VAL A 40 4.86 16.57 5.49
C VAL A 40 4.47 15.88 6.81
N LEU A 41 3.21 16.08 7.23
CA LEU A 41 2.63 15.44 8.40
C LEU A 41 2.07 14.08 8.02
N VAL A 42 2.32 13.05 8.83
CA VAL A 42 1.78 11.70 8.63
C VAL A 42 0.46 11.64 9.40
N LEU A 43 -0.67 11.60 8.72
CA LEU A 43 -1.97 11.58 9.39
C LEU A 43 -2.34 10.20 9.93
N ALA A 44 -1.88 9.17 9.22
CA ALA A 44 -1.99 7.78 9.61
C ALA A 44 -1.04 6.91 8.79
N ASN A 45 -0.70 5.75 9.35
CA ASN A 45 0.09 4.71 8.71
C ASN A 45 -0.61 3.35 8.81
N CYS A 46 -0.08 2.38 8.08
CA CYS A 46 -0.40 0.98 8.27
C CYS A 46 0.80 0.14 7.84
N GLU A 47 1.36 -0.60 8.78
CA GLU A 47 2.41 -1.58 8.54
C GLU A 47 1.79 -2.97 8.43
N VAL A 48 2.30 -3.76 7.49
CA VAL A 48 1.97 -5.19 7.43
C VAL A 48 3.17 -5.94 7.96
N ASP A 49 2.96 -6.79 8.97
CA ASP A 49 3.97 -7.73 9.43
C ASP A 49 4.32 -8.68 8.27
N ILE A 50 5.32 -8.31 7.48
CA ILE A 50 5.98 -9.22 6.56
C ILE A 50 6.85 -10.10 7.44
N PRO A 51 6.64 -11.44 7.48
CA PRO A 51 7.54 -12.32 8.21
C PRO A 51 8.94 -12.17 7.59
N GLN A 52 9.82 -11.45 8.28
CA GLN A 52 11.21 -11.32 7.84
C GLN A 52 11.81 -12.71 7.90
N ALA A 53 12.06 -13.30 6.72
CA ALA A 53 12.78 -14.57 6.65
C ALA A 53 14.12 -14.36 7.35
N SER A 54 14.40 -15.19 8.35
CA SER A 54 15.50 -15.10 9.31
C SER A 54 16.89 -15.36 8.70
N ASN A 55 17.20 -14.73 7.57
CA ASN A 55 18.49 -14.81 6.90
C ASN A 55 19.12 -13.42 6.82
N ALA A 56 20.39 -13.38 7.22
CA ALA A 56 21.22 -12.19 7.33
C ALA A 56 21.17 -11.30 6.06
N ALA A 57 21.07 -9.98 6.29
CA ALA A 57 20.87 -8.90 5.32
C ALA A 57 19.40 -8.61 4.91
N ALA A 58 18.44 -8.73 5.83
CA ALA A 58 17.11 -8.15 5.62
C ALA A 58 17.22 -6.61 5.61
N VAL A 59 17.04 -5.99 4.44
CA VAL A 59 16.96 -4.53 4.31
C VAL A 59 15.78 -4.05 5.15
N ALA A 60 16.02 -3.10 6.05
CA ALA A 60 14.98 -2.58 6.93
C ALA A 60 13.95 -1.80 6.11
N ILE A 61 12.66 -2.03 6.41
CA ILE A 61 11.57 -1.22 5.87
C ILE A 61 11.81 0.23 6.34
N PRO A 62 11.77 1.24 5.45
CA PRO A 62 11.91 2.64 5.83
C PRO A 62 10.85 3.07 6.82
N SER A 63 11.26 3.83 7.83
CA SER A 63 10.34 4.42 8.80
C SER A 63 9.48 5.52 8.17
N ASP A 64 8.33 5.81 8.78
CA ASP A 64 7.42 6.91 8.43
C ASP A 64 8.16 8.23 8.28
N TYR A 65 9.05 8.52 9.23
CA TYR A 65 9.88 9.73 9.20
C TYR A 65 10.78 9.79 7.96
N THR A 66 11.38 8.65 7.59
CA THR A 66 12.25 8.58 6.41
C THR A 66 11.42 8.80 5.14
N VAL A 67 10.27 8.13 5.05
CA VAL A 67 9.37 8.25 3.91
C VAL A 67 8.83 9.69 3.80
N SER A 68 8.32 10.27 4.89
CA SER A 68 7.77 11.63 4.88
C SER A 68 8.81 12.66 4.46
N LYS A 69 10.07 12.52 4.91
CA LYS A 69 11.17 13.40 4.48
C LYS A 69 11.60 13.20 3.03
N ILE A 70 11.48 11.99 2.49
CA ILE A 70 11.68 11.76 1.05
C ILE A 70 10.57 12.44 0.24
N ILE A 71 9.31 12.29 0.66
CA ILE A 71 8.16 12.93 0.02
C ILE A 71 8.28 14.45 0.05
N GLU A 72 8.57 15.02 1.22
CA GLU A 72 8.78 16.47 1.42
C GLU A 72 9.81 17.04 0.44
N LYS A 73 10.91 16.32 0.21
CA LYS A 73 12.02 16.79 -0.62
C LYS A 73 11.85 16.54 -2.12
N ARG A 74 11.16 15.46 -2.51
CA ARG A 74 11.18 14.96 -3.90
C ARG A 74 9.84 15.07 -4.61
N VAL A 75 8.73 15.15 -3.88
CA VAL A 75 7.39 15.16 -4.47
C VAL A 75 6.89 16.60 -4.60
N ARG A 76 6.20 16.89 -5.70
CA ARG A 76 5.58 18.20 -5.93
C ARG A 76 4.20 18.20 -5.31
N LEU A 77 3.99 18.96 -4.23
CA LEU A 77 2.78 18.84 -3.40
C LEU A 77 1.60 19.72 -3.82
N HIS A 78 1.78 20.55 -4.86
CA HIS A 78 0.85 21.63 -5.22
C HIS A 78 -0.06 21.32 -6.41
N PHE A 79 0.04 20.12 -7.00
CA PHE A 79 -0.82 19.68 -8.10
C PHE A 79 -0.94 18.16 -8.11
N ASN A 80 -1.98 17.63 -8.76
CA ASN A 80 -2.17 16.18 -8.88
C ASN A 80 -0.99 15.56 -9.65
N ASN A 81 -0.31 14.62 -9.02
CA ASN A 81 0.74 13.83 -9.66
C ASN A 81 0.90 12.50 -8.95
N SER A 82 1.60 11.58 -9.58
CA SER A 82 1.95 10.31 -9.00
C SER A 82 3.30 9.87 -9.53
N GLY A 83 3.91 8.91 -8.85
CA GLY A 83 5.20 8.40 -9.26
C GLY A 83 5.77 7.38 -8.29
N GLU A 84 7.05 7.15 -8.47
CA GLU A 84 7.82 6.14 -7.78
C GLU A 84 9.22 6.67 -7.49
N ILE A 85 9.74 6.31 -6.33
CA ILE A 85 11.07 6.65 -5.86
C ILE A 85 11.73 5.36 -5.39
N GLU A 86 12.74 4.92 -6.14
CA GLU A 86 13.56 3.77 -5.77
C GLU A 86 14.44 4.11 -4.55
N ILE A 87 14.49 3.18 -3.61
CA ILE A 87 15.34 3.20 -2.43
C ILE A 87 15.97 1.81 -2.25
N GLU A 88 16.93 1.68 -1.35
CA GLU A 88 17.60 0.39 -1.15
C GLU A 88 16.57 -0.69 -0.73
N GLY A 89 16.40 -1.72 -1.57
CA GLY A 89 15.53 -2.86 -1.31
C GLY A 89 14.02 -2.62 -1.47
N PHE A 90 13.55 -1.40 -1.74
CA PHE A 90 12.13 -1.05 -1.82
C PHE A 90 11.86 0.07 -2.82
N ASN A 91 10.60 0.23 -3.19
CA ASN A 91 10.09 1.36 -3.97
C ASN A 91 9.04 2.12 -3.16
N ILE A 92 9.17 3.44 -3.11
CA ILE A 92 8.15 4.34 -2.53
C ILE A 92 7.28 4.83 -3.68
N HIS A 93 6.05 4.35 -3.75
CA HIS A 93 5.06 4.89 -4.69
C HIS A 93 4.23 5.96 -4.00
N PHE A 94 3.90 7.02 -4.73
CA PHE A 94 3.10 8.12 -4.21
C PHE A 94 2.02 8.56 -5.19
N ALA A 95 0.95 9.14 -4.64
CA ALA A 95 -0.10 9.85 -5.37
C ALA A 95 -0.51 11.10 -4.59
N VAL A 96 -0.39 12.26 -5.23
CA VAL A 96 -0.82 13.56 -4.71
C VAL A 96 -2.20 13.88 -5.25
N SER A 97 -3.12 14.21 -4.35
CA SER A 97 -4.46 14.69 -4.67
C SER A 97 -4.68 16.07 -4.06
N VAL A 98 -4.94 17.07 -4.91
CA VAL A 98 -5.24 18.46 -4.50
C VAL A 98 -6.71 18.82 -4.66
N GLY A 99 -7.56 17.89 -5.10
CA GLY A 99 -8.99 18.13 -5.35
C GLY A 99 -9.86 18.14 -4.09
N GLY A 100 -9.28 17.81 -2.93
CA GLY A 100 -9.98 17.73 -1.65
C GLY A 100 -9.92 19.04 -0.83
N PRO A 101 -10.34 18.99 0.44
CA PRO A 101 -10.30 20.14 1.36
C PRO A 101 -8.88 20.60 1.68
N CYS A 102 -7.88 19.75 1.44
CA CYS A 102 -6.46 20.07 1.45
C CYS A 102 -5.70 19.09 0.54
N PRO A 103 -4.46 19.42 0.13
CA PRO A 103 -3.58 18.46 -0.53
C PRO A 103 -3.33 17.24 0.35
N LEU A 104 -3.48 16.05 -0.22
CA LEU A 104 -3.16 14.77 0.40
C LEU A 104 -2.12 14.04 -0.43
N VAL A 105 -1.23 13.33 0.25
CA VAL A 105 -0.26 12.43 -0.36
C VAL A 105 -0.52 11.02 0.16
N TYR A 106 -0.93 10.14 -0.73
CA TYR A 106 -1.02 8.71 -0.46
C TYR A 106 0.31 8.09 -0.82
N VAL A 107 0.87 7.28 0.07
CA VAL A 107 2.19 6.68 -0.11
C VAL A 107 2.13 5.21 0.24
N CYS A 108 2.82 4.36 -0.53
CA CYS A 108 3.10 3.00 -0.11
C CYS A 108 4.56 2.64 -0.37
N VAL A 109 5.10 1.83 0.54
CA VAL A 109 6.38 1.19 0.40
C VAL A 109 6.14 -0.24 -0.03
N ALA A 110 6.71 -0.60 -1.16
CA ALA A 110 6.53 -1.90 -1.78
C ALA A 110 7.88 -2.51 -2.15
N GLU A 111 7.92 -3.83 -2.29
CA GLU A 111 9.09 -4.49 -2.88
C GLU A 111 9.25 -4.10 -4.35
N PRO A 112 10.47 -4.13 -4.92
CA PRO A 112 10.73 -3.68 -6.30
C PRO A 112 9.97 -4.43 -7.40
N ARG A 113 9.38 -5.59 -7.08
CA ARG A 113 8.55 -6.38 -8.00
C ARG A 113 7.15 -5.82 -8.19
N ILE A 114 6.69 -4.91 -7.34
CA ILE A 114 5.38 -4.29 -7.46
C ILE A 114 5.48 -3.22 -8.56
N SER A 115 4.65 -3.36 -9.60
CA SER A 115 4.61 -2.36 -10.66
C SER A 115 3.94 -1.08 -10.18
N SER A 116 4.38 0.05 -10.72
CA SER A 116 3.81 1.36 -10.39
C SER A 116 2.30 1.39 -10.66
N GLU A 117 1.81 0.78 -11.74
CA GLU A 117 0.37 0.67 -12.04
C GLU A 117 -0.42 0.08 -10.87
N ARG A 118 0.05 -1.04 -10.30
CA ARG A 118 -0.64 -1.71 -9.19
C ARG A 118 -0.56 -0.93 -7.90
N ALA A 119 0.58 -0.29 -7.65
CA ALA A 119 0.71 0.61 -6.51
C ALA A 119 -0.25 1.80 -6.63
N GLN A 120 -0.42 2.38 -7.83
CA GLN A 120 -1.37 3.47 -8.06
C GLN A 120 -2.84 3.02 -7.91
N GLU A 121 -3.19 1.82 -8.35
CA GLU A 121 -4.53 1.25 -8.09
C GLU A 121 -4.83 1.14 -6.59
N PHE A 122 -3.82 0.78 -5.78
CA PHE A 122 -3.94 0.75 -4.32
C PHE A 122 -4.10 2.15 -3.73
N LEU A 123 -3.24 3.10 -4.11
CA LEU A 123 -3.20 4.45 -3.54
C LEU A 123 -4.44 5.28 -3.89
N LEU A 124 -4.98 5.10 -5.09
CA LEU A 124 -6.15 5.82 -5.60
C LEU A 124 -7.45 5.08 -5.32
N ALA A 125 -7.45 4.09 -4.42
CA ALA A 125 -8.67 3.38 -4.08
C ALA A 125 -9.69 4.32 -3.44
N ASP A 126 -10.89 4.36 -4.01
CA ASP A 126 -11.99 5.26 -3.61
C ASP A 126 -12.36 5.20 -2.12
N ALA A 127 -12.00 4.12 -1.41
CA ALA A 127 -12.41 3.91 -0.02
C ALA A 127 -11.92 5.02 0.95
N LEU A 128 -10.74 5.59 0.71
CA LEU A 128 -10.25 6.71 1.54
C LEU A 128 -10.87 8.05 1.13
N LEU A 129 -11.18 8.22 -0.15
CA LEU A 129 -11.73 9.46 -0.73
C LEU A 129 -13.24 9.58 -0.54
N ALA A 130 -13.95 8.46 -0.34
CA ALA A 130 -15.41 8.42 -0.22
C ALA A 130 -15.92 8.70 1.21
N ASN A 131 -15.05 8.76 2.22
CA ASN A 131 -15.47 8.99 3.61
C ASN A 131 -15.54 10.49 3.93
N SER A 132 -16.73 11.07 3.79
CA SER A 132 -16.98 12.50 4.02
C SER A 132 -16.60 12.98 5.42
N GLN A 133 -16.74 12.13 6.45
CA GLN A 133 -16.36 12.49 7.83
C GLN A 133 -14.84 12.61 8.00
N LEU A 134 -14.05 11.85 7.23
CA LEU A 134 -12.59 11.99 7.22
C LEU A 134 -12.15 13.21 6.42
N LEU A 135 -12.85 13.52 5.32
CA LEU A 135 -12.54 14.67 4.49
C LEU A 135 -12.51 15.97 5.30
N GLU A 136 -13.52 16.20 6.14
CA GLU A 136 -13.59 17.40 6.98
C GLU A 136 -12.43 17.52 8.00
N ARG A 137 -11.88 16.39 8.44
CA ARG A 137 -10.82 16.36 9.45
C ARG A 137 -9.42 16.46 8.86
N PHE A 138 -9.22 16.10 7.59
CA PHE A 138 -7.89 16.11 6.97
C PHE A 138 -7.19 17.48 7.07
N SER A 139 -7.92 18.58 6.86
CA SER A 139 -7.32 19.93 6.84
C SER A 139 -6.82 20.43 8.21
N THR A 140 -7.30 19.84 9.31
CA THR A 140 -6.97 20.25 10.68
C THR A 140 -6.20 19.20 11.46
N ALA A 141 -6.16 17.95 11.00
CA ALA A 141 -5.45 16.86 11.63
C ALA A 141 -3.94 17.13 11.72
N GLY A 142 -3.38 16.91 12.92
CA GLY A 142 -1.97 16.82 13.19
C GLY A 142 -1.39 15.44 12.88
N ASP A 143 -0.16 15.22 13.33
CA ASP A 143 0.56 13.98 13.12
C ASP A 143 -0.12 12.83 13.87
N HIS A 144 -0.47 11.76 13.16
CA HIS A 144 -1.14 10.54 13.62
C HIS A 144 -2.55 10.73 14.20
N ASP A 145 -3.14 11.92 14.10
CA ASP A 145 -4.47 12.24 14.64
C ASP A 145 -5.61 11.39 14.06
N LEU A 146 -5.41 10.83 12.86
CA LEU A 146 -6.41 10.03 12.14
C LEU A 146 -6.06 8.53 12.08
N GLN A 147 -5.05 8.09 12.84
CA GLN A 147 -4.57 6.71 12.84
C GLN A 147 -5.72 5.70 13.03
N GLN A 148 -6.52 5.88 14.07
CA GLN A 148 -7.58 4.93 14.43
C GLN A 148 -8.69 4.80 13.37
N GLN A 149 -8.91 5.84 12.58
CA GLN A 149 -9.95 5.84 11.55
C GLN A 149 -9.42 5.38 10.18
N ILE A 150 -8.16 5.69 9.85
CA ILE A 150 -7.58 5.43 8.53
C ILE A 150 -6.89 4.06 8.48
N GLN A 151 -6.16 3.67 9.53
CA GLN A 151 -5.44 2.38 9.58
C GLN A 151 -6.31 1.17 9.19
N PRO A 152 -7.55 0.99 9.72
CA PRO A 152 -8.37 -0.17 9.31
C PRO A 152 -8.73 -0.14 7.82
N VAL A 153 -8.93 1.05 7.23
CA VAL A 153 -9.22 1.20 5.81
C VAL A 153 -8.00 0.85 4.96
N LEU A 154 -6.81 1.33 5.35
CA LEU A 154 -5.55 0.97 4.70
C LEU A 154 -5.29 -0.54 4.77
N GLN A 155 -5.51 -1.16 5.93
CA GLN A 155 -5.36 -2.59 6.11
C GLN A 155 -6.31 -3.39 5.21
N GLU A 156 -7.58 -2.98 5.13
CA GLU A 156 -8.55 -3.62 4.23
C GLU A 156 -8.14 -3.47 2.77
N LEU A 157 -7.72 -2.28 2.34
CA LEU A 157 -7.28 -2.04 0.97
C LEU A 157 -6.05 -2.89 0.61
N MET A 158 -5.07 -2.98 1.49
CA MET A 158 -3.88 -3.82 1.27
C MET A 158 -4.29 -5.28 1.11
N ASN A 159 -5.14 -5.80 2.00
CA ASN A 159 -5.64 -7.17 1.91
C ASN A 159 -6.42 -7.44 0.60
N ARG A 160 -7.20 -6.46 0.11
CA ARG A 160 -7.96 -6.60 -1.14
C ARG A 160 -7.05 -6.66 -2.36
N VAL A 161 -5.99 -5.87 -2.41
CA VAL A 161 -5.03 -5.87 -3.52
C VAL A 161 -4.23 -7.16 -3.55
N GLU A 162 -3.80 -7.67 -2.39
CA GLU A 162 -3.15 -8.98 -2.30
C GLU A 162 -4.06 -10.14 -2.77
N LEU A 163 -5.33 -10.13 -2.37
CA LEU A 163 -6.30 -11.15 -2.80
C LEU A 163 -6.57 -11.10 -4.31
N ARG A 164 -6.58 -9.92 -4.92
CA ARG A 164 -6.69 -9.77 -6.38
C ARG A 164 -5.46 -10.30 -7.10
N ALA A 165 -4.26 -10.03 -6.55
CA ALA A 165 -3.01 -10.54 -7.08
C ALA A 165 -3.01 -12.07 -7.18
N LEU A 166 -3.40 -12.74 -6.09
CA LEU A 166 -3.48 -14.19 -6.05
C LEU A 166 -4.45 -14.77 -7.08
N LYS A 167 -5.59 -14.13 -7.31
CA LYS A 167 -6.59 -14.57 -8.31
C LYS A 167 -6.10 -14.41 -9.74
N GLN A 168 -5.42 -13.30 -10.04
CA GLN A 168 -4.94 -12.99 -11.39
C GLN A 168 -3.76 -13.90 -11.80
N ASP A 169 -2.85 -14.19 -10.86
CA ASP A 169 -1.76 -15.14 -11.09
C ASP A 169 -2.26 -16.59 -11.27
N HIS A 170 -3.36 -16.95 -10.61
CA HIS A 170 -4.00 -18.25 -10.77
C HIS A 170 -4.66 -18.39 -12.14
N ALA A 171 -5.38 -17.35 -12.60
CA ALA A 171 -6.00 -17.33 -13.92
C ALA A 171 -4.96 -17.38 -15.07
N SER A 172 -3.81 -16.73 -14.88
CA SER A 172 -2.69 -16.80 -15.82
C SER A 172 -2.02 -18.18 -15.86
N SER A 173 -1.93 -18.87 -14.71
CA SER A 173 -1.35 -20.23 -14.65
C SER A 173 -2.25 -21.30 -15.27
N ILE A 174 -3.57 -21.10 -15.31
CA ILE A 174 -4.53 -22.03 -15.93
C ILE A 174 -4.50 -21.94 -17.47
N ARG A 175 -4.07 -20.81 -18.06
CA ARG A 175 -4.00 -20.64 -19.52
C ARG A 175 -2.77 -21.31 -20.18
N PHE A 176 -1.88 -21.89 -19.39
CA PHE A 176 -0.68 -22.59 -19.86
C PHE A 176 -0.72 -24.12 -19.65
N LEU A 177 -1.88 -24.67 -19.27
CA LEU A 177 -2.18 -26.09 -19.25
C LEU A 177 -3.33 -26.39 -20.23
#